data_AF-A0A9D5H5E0-F1
#
_entry.id   AF-A0A9D5H5E0-F1
#
_cell.length_a   1.000
_cell.length_b   1.000
_cell.length_c   1.000
_cell.angle_alpha   90.00
_cell.angle_beta   90.00
_cell.angle_gamma   90.00
#
_symmetry.space_group_name_H-M   'P 1'
#
loop_
_entity.id
_entity.type
_entity.pdbx_description
1 polymer ?
#
loop_
_entity_poly.entity_id
_entity_poly.type
_entity_poly.pdbx_seq_one_letter_code
_entity_poly.pdbx_strand_id
1 'polypeptide(L)'
;MEEGPLRRALILVLVVFSLLSAMGSSSSSSPSPQDVRVLSAERRIDLTSFIVRVFLTLKVENTGASDVSEILIAFSPNEVQHLSIVKASAVAGKRKKKAYLSLDVNPVELAKGPNGAQLFSIALLSPLKSSETTVVEVLYVLTHSQEPFPAEISQSESQYVYYRDSALLLSPYHIGEQRTFIKTPNTKVESYTSVNPSSRVGTEIKYGPYHDRAPYSYSPIVVHFENNHPFAVVEELMREVEISHWGNVQITEHYKLVHAGARHKGVFSRVEYQARPSISGPSSFKHLLARLPPRVHSVYYRDEIGNISSSHLRSDSLKSELELEPRYPLFGGWKATFVIGYGLPLQDFLFESSDGQHYLNLTFGCPLLETVVDRLTIKVVLPEGSKDPSVSVPFPVKQHYETTYSYLDVVGRKTLVLIKENVAPEHNVPFEVYYKFNSFFMLAEPLMLQAWRKICVFGEVFAFNFTKSQEQKKRDKTARNSHCSSDASFDFPELQSNRLGCLAEEANEKEIKKLHLDGVRDSSWRRGERS
;
A
#
# COMPACT_ATOMS: atom_id res chain seq x y z
N MET A 1 -12.66 37.90 68.41
CA MET A 1 -12.39 36.90 67.35
C MET A 1 -11.35 37.51 66.43
N GLU A 2 -10.09 37.43 66.85
CA GLU A 2 -8.95 37.94 66.09
C GLU A 2 -8.53 36.88 65.07
N GLU A 3 -8.91 37.10 63.81
CA GLU A 3 -8.38 36.38 62.66
C GLU A 3 -6.94 36.85 62.41
N GLY A 4 -5.96 35.98 62.71
CA GLY A 4 -4.55 36.32 62.73
C GLY A 4 -3.94 36.74 61.37
N PRO A 5 -2.78 37.43 61.40
CA PRO A 5 -2.12 38.00 60.21
C PRO A 5 -1.73 36.96 59.16
N LEU A 6 -1.61 35.69 59.55
CA LEU A 6 -1.29 34.58 58.64
C LEU A 6 -2.39 34.32 57.61
N ARG A 7 -3.68 34.49 57.97
CA ARG A 7 -4.80 34.32 57.02
C ARG A 7 -4.85 35.43 55.99
N ARG A 8 -4.53 36.67 56.39
CA ARG A 8 -4.47 37.81 55.46
C ARG A 8 -3.32 37.67 54.47
N ALA A 9 -2.17 37.16 54.90
CA ALA A 9 -1.05 36.85 54.01
C ALA A 9 -1.39 35.72 53.03
N LEU A 10 -2.08 34.67 53.48
CA LEU A 10 -2.49 33.56 52.62
C LEU A 10 -3.50 33.99 51.55
N ILE A 11 -4.46 34.85 51.92
CA ILE A 11 -5.44 35.41 50.97
C ILE A 11 -4.75 36.33 49.97
N LEU A 12 -3.79 37.15 50.40
CA LEU A 12 -3.04 38.02 49.49
C LEU A 12 -2.20 37.21 48.48
N VAL A 13 -1.55 36.13 48.94
CA VAL A 13 -0.78 35.23 48.08
C VAL A 13 -1.69 34.49 47.10
N LEU A 14 -2.87 34.02 47.53
CA LEU A 14 -3.85 33.38 46.64
C LEU A 14 -4.42 34.37 45.60
N VAL A 15 -4.66 35.62 45.99
CA VAL A 15 -5.14 36.66 45.07
C VAL A 15 -4.06 37.03 44.05
N VAL A 16 -2.80 37.19 44.47
CA VAL A 16 -1.67 37.44 43.56
C VAL A 16 -1.39 36.24 42.64
N PHE A 17 -1.53 35.01 43.13
CA PHE A 17 -1.40 33.80 42.30
C PHE A 17 -2.55 33.68 41.28
N SER A 18 -3.77 34.08 41.65
CA SER A 18 -4.93 34.14 40.74
C SER A 18 -4.83 35.26 39.68
N LEU A 19 -4.19 36.39 40.03
CA LEU A 19 -3.94 37.49 39.09
C LEU A 19 -2.77 37.20 38.14
N LEU A 20 -1.73 36.48 38.59
CA LEU A 20 -0.64 36.04 37.70
C LEU A 20 -1.04 34.89 36.77
N SER A 21 -1.96 34.01 37.19
CA SER A 21 -2.47 32.94 36.31
C SER A 21 -3.47 33.46 35.25
N ALA A 22 -4.02 34.66 35.42
CA ALA A 22 -4.83 35.34 34.41
C ALA A 22 -4.00 36.07 33.32
N MET A 23 -2.69 36.25 33.50
CA MET A 23 -1.80 36.91 32.52
C MET A 23 -0.93 35.93 31.70
N GLY A 24 -1.09 34.62 31.91
CA GLY A 24 -0.31 33.57 31.23
C GLY A 24 -1.10 32.73 30.22
N SER A 25 -2.27 33.17 29.79
CA SER A 25 -3.03 32.52 28.73
C SER A 25 -2.72 33.18 27.39
N SER A 26 -1.60 32.81 26.77
CA SER A 26 -1.44 33.01 25.33
C SER A 26 -2.42 32.06 24.64
N SER A 27 -3.68 32.49 24.53
CA SER A 27 -4.63 31.88 23.63
C SER A 27 -4.05 31.99 22.23
N SER A 28 -3.65 30.86 21.64
CA SER A 28 -3.46 30.74 20.21
C SER A 28 -4.82 30.97 19.56
N SER A 29 -5.19 32.24 19.37
CA SER A 29 -6.38 32.61 18.64
C SER A 29 -6.19 32.11 17.21
N SER A 30 -7.00 31.14 16.80
CA SER A 30 -7.13 30.80 15.39
C SER A 30 -7.32 32.10 14.59
N PRO A 31 -6.54 32.35 13.53
CA PRO A 31 -6.60 33.61 12.81
C PRO A 31 -8.03 33.85 12.34
N SER A 32 -8.60 35.00 12.70
CA SER A 32 -9.88 35.38 12.15
C SER A 32 -9.70 35.57 10.64
N PRO A 33 -10.64 35.11 9.77
CA PRO A 33 -10.53 35.30 8.33
C PRO A 33 -10.41 36.77 7.88
N GLN A 34 -10.62 37.73 8.80
CA GLN A 34 -10.55 39.16 8.53
C GLN A 34 -9.14 39.75 8.69
N ASP A 35 -8.22 39.04 9.36
CA ASP A 35 -6.87 39.55 9.63
C ASP A 35 -5.86 39.20 8.53
N VAL A 36 -6.26 38.38 7.55
CA VAL A 36 -5.37 37.86 6.51
C VAL A 36 -5.97 38.13 5.13
N ARG A 37 -5.14 38.66 4.22
CA ARG A 37 -5.51 38.92 2.83
C ARG A 37 -4.60 38.15 1.87
N VAL A 38 -5.18 37.59 0.81
CA VAL A 38 -4.40 37.00 -0.29
C VAL A 38 -4.21 38.06 -1.36
N LEU A 39 -2.98 38.54 -1.54
CA LEU A 39 -2.64 39.56 -2.53
C LEU A 39 -2.72 39.00 -3.95
N SER A 40 -2.15 37.81 -4.16
CA SER A 40 -2.10 37.14 -5.46
C SER A 40 -2.23 35.64 -5.26
N ALA A 41 -3.10 35.02 -6.04
CA ALA A 41 -3.29 33.57 -6.08
C ALA A 41 -3.11 33.05 -7.50
N GLU A 42 -2.17 32.14 -7.71
CA GLU A 42 -1.99 31.45 -8.98
C GLU A 42 -2.27 29.96 -8.79
N ARG A 43 -3.25 29.42 -9.51
CA ARG A 43 -3.62 28.01 -9.47
C ARG A 43 -3.35 27.38 -10.83
N ARG A 44 -2.52 26.33 -10.87
CA ARG A 44 -2.21 25.56 -12.07
C ARG A 44 -2.68 24.12 -11.90
N ILE A 45 -3.60 23.71 -12.75
CA ILE A 45 -4.22 22.39 -12.74
C ILE A 45 -3.63 21.62 -13.92
N ASP A 46 -2.92 20.53 -13.63
CA ASP A 46 -2.34 19.64 -14.63
C ASP A 46 -3.27 18.43 -14.85
N LEU A 47 -3.85 18.35 -16.05
CA LEU A 47 -4.72 17.26 -16.51
C LEU A 47 -4.02 16.36 -17.54
N THR A 48 -2.68 16.45 -17.67
CA THR A 48 -1.93 15.64 -18.63
C THR A 48 -2.05 14.13 -18.36
N SER A 49 -2.11 13.74 -17.08
CA SER A 49 -2.43 12.37 -16.64
C SER A 49 -3.89 12.28 -16.22
N PHE A 50 -4.39 11.08 -15.91
CA PHE A 50 -5.71 10.92 -15.26
C PHE A 50 -5.67 11.32 -13.77
N ILE A 51 -4.48 11.42 -13.20
CA ILE A 51 -4.22 11.94 -11.85
C ILE A 51 -4.10 13.46 -11.95
N VAL A 52 -5.01 14.19 -11.30
CA VAL A 52 -5.06 15.64 -11.37
C VAL A 52 -4.12 16.22 -10.32
N ARG A 53 -3.12 16.97 -10.77
CA ARG A 53 -2.14 17.63 -9.88
C ARG A 53 -2.38 19.13 -9.91
N VAL A 54 -2.58 19.73 -8.75
CA VAL A 54 -2.84 21.16 -8.64
C VAL A 54 -1.72 21.84 -7.85
N PHE A 55 -1.07 22.80 -8.50
CA PHE A 55 -0.05 23.66 -7.91
C PHE A 55 -0.68 25.02 -7.62
N LEU A 56 -0.71 25.40 -6.36
CA LEU A 56 -1.29 26.64 -5.87
C LEU A 56 -0.20 27.50 -5.24
N THR A 57 0.01 28.70 -5.77
CA THR A 57 0.94 29.69 -5.23
C THR A 57 0.15 30.85 -4.64
N LEU A 58 0.25 31.03 -3.33
CA LEU A 58 -0.44 32.08 -2.58
C LEU A 58 0.56 33.08 -2.04
N LYS A 59 0.40 34.36 -2.40
CA LYS A 59 1.05 35.48 -1.72
C LYS A 59 0.11 36.04 -0.68
N VAL A 60 0.42 35.82 0.58
CA VAL A 60 -0.43 36.14 1.72
C VAL A 60 0.16 37.31 2.52
N GLU A 61 -0.69 38.20 3.00
CA GLU A 61 -0.36 39.36 3.83
C GLU A 61 -1.17 39.31 5.13
N ASN A 62 -0.50 39.62 6.25
CA ASN A 62 -1.18 39.85 7.52
C ASN A 62 -1.62 41.32 7.62
N THR A 63 -2.93 41.56 7.58
CA THR A 63 -3.53 42.89 7.74
C THR A 63 -3.96 43.17 9.18
N GLY A 64 -3.91 42.17 10.06
CA GLY A 64 -4.23 42.29 11.48
C GLY A 64 -3.08 42.87 12.31
N ALA A 65 -3.38 43.16 13.58
CA ALA A 65 -2.39 43.64 14.56
C ALA A 65 -1.63 42.49 15.25
N SER A 66 -2.22 41.29 15.29
CA SER A 66 -1.63 40.10 15.90
C SER A 66 -0.79 39.31 14.91
N ASP A 67 0.25 38.63 15.41
CA ASP A 67 1.06 37.72 14.60
C ASP A 67 0.24 36.48 14.21
N VAL A 68 0.37 36.06 12.94
CA VAL A 68 -0.36 34.92 12.39
C VAL A 68 0.59 33.75 12.17
N SER A 69 0.38 32.65 12.89
CA SER A 69 1.22 31.44 12.79
C SER A 69 0.67 30.38 11.82
N GLU A 70 -0.60 30.48 11.44
CA GLU A 70 -1.29 29.48 10.61
C GLU A 70 -2.09 30.13 9.48
N ILE A 71 -2.19 29.45 8.34
CA ILE A 71 -3.00 29.89 7.19
C ILE A 71 -3.99 28.80 6.83
N LEU A 72 -5.24 29.19 6.54
CA LEU A 72 -6.30 28.25 6.19
C LEU A 72 -6.47 28.13 4.66
N ILE A 73 -6.67 26.91 4.18
CA ILE A 73 -7.07 26.60 2.79
C ILE A 73 -8.40 25.88 2.82
N ALA A 74 -9.28 26.21 1.87
CA ALA A 74 -10.60 25.62 1.74
C ALA A 74 -10.66 24.69 0.51
N PHE A 75 -11.28 23.53 0.69
CA PHE A 75 -11.62 22.61 -0.39
C PHE A 75 -13.13 22.41 -0.41
N SER A 76 -13.71 22.31 -1.61
CA SER A 76 -15.11 21.95 -1.77
C SER A 76 -15.36 20.50 -1.32
N PRO A 77 -16.59 20.15 -0.90
CA PRO A 77 -16.92 18.78 -0.54
C PRO A 77 -16.59 17.75 -1.62
N ASN A 78 -16.71 18.15 -2.90
CA ASN A 78 -16.39 17.30 -4.04
C ASN A 78 -14.88 17.06 -4.15
N GLU A 79 -14.06 18.11 -4.02
CA GLU A 79 -12.60 17.97 -4.05
C GLU A 79 -12.11 17.09 -2.89
N VAL A 80 -12.67 17.26 -1.69
CA VAL A 80 -12.30 16.47 -0.49
C VAL A 80 -12.50 14.98 -0.71
N GLN A 81 -13.58 14.55 -1.38
CA GLN A 81 -13.83 13.13 -1.68
C GLN A 81 -12.73 12.52 -2.55
N HIS A 82 -12.14 13.32 -3.42
CA HIS A 82 -11.12 12.92 -4.38
C HIS A 82 -9.69 13.25 -3.91
N LEU A 83 -9.55 13.95 -2.78
CA LEU A 83 -8.28 14.44 -2.28
C LEU A 83 -7.42 13.30 -1.75
N SER A 84 -6.25 13.10 -2.37
CA SER A 84 -5.31 12.05 -1.98
C SER A 84 -4.23 12.58 -1.03
N ILE A 85 -3.64 13.73 -1.35
CA ILE A 85 -2.58 14.35 -0.55
C ILE A 85 -2.60 15.87 -0.71
N VAL A 86 -2.21 16.57 0.35
CA VAL A 86 -1.91 17.99 0.37
C VAL A 86 -0.52 18.18 0.95
N LYS A 87 0.36 18.87 0.23
CA LYS A 87 1.69 19.25 0.68
C LYS A 87 1.80 20.76 0.58
N ALA A 88 2.32 21.41 1.61
CA ALA A 88 2.59 22.83 1.60
C ALA A 88 4.09 23.09 1.79
N SER A 89 4.60 24.14 1.19
CA SER A 89 5.98 24.55 1.35
C SER A 89 6.13 26.07 1.35
N ALA A 90 7.08 26.55 2.15
CA ALA A 90 7.52 27.94 2.12
C ALA A 90 8.73 28.08 1.19
N VAL A 91 8.78 29.17 0.44
CA VAL A 91 9.91 29.49 -0.44
C VAL A 91 10.94 30.30 0.33
N ALA A 92 12.09 29.69 0.62
CA ALA A 92 13.22 30.36 1.26
C ALA A 92 14.36 30.63 0.25
N GLY A 93 14.86 31.86 0.19
CA GLY A 93 16.04 32.25 -0.61
C GLY A 93 15.74 33.11 -1.86
N LYS A 94 16.78 33.80 -2.37
CA LYS A 94 16.67 34.73 -3.52
C LYS A 94 17.15 34.10 -4.84
N ARG A 95 16.36 34.26 -5.91
CA ARG A 95 16.64 34.00 -7.34
C ARG A 95 17.12 32.58 -7.72
N LYS A 96 18.37 32.19 -7.40
CA LYS A 96 19.04 30.98 -7.93
C LYS A 96 19.23 29.84 -6.92
N LYS A 97 18.94 30.05 -5.64
CA LYS A 97 18.93 29.01 -4.59
C LYS A 97 17.60 29.07 -3.83
N LYS A 98 16.49 28.76 -4.51
CA LYS A 98 15.20 28.57 -3.84
C LYS A 98 15.26 27.23 -3.10
N ALA A 99 15.17 27.28 -1.79
CA ALA A 99 14.93 26.11 -0.95
C ALA A 99 13.42 26.05 -0.66
N TYR A 100 12.83 24.88 -0.81
CA TYR A 100 11.44 24.62 -0.42
C TYR A 100 11.47 23.93 0.94
N LEU A 101 10.90 24.59 1.95
CA LEU A 101 10.80 24.06 3.30
C LEU A 101 9.39 23.53 3.49
N SER A 102 9.25 22.25 3.86
CA SER A 102 7.95 21.64 4.09
C SER A 102 7.23 22.32 5.25
N LEU A 103 5.92 22.53 5.07
CA LEU A 103 5.02 23.06 6.09
C LEU A 103 4.05 21.96 6.51
N ASP A 104 3.68 21.95 7.79
CA ASP A 104 2.73 20.98 8.32
C ASP A 104 1.31 21.38 7.91
N VAL A 105 0.57 20.40 7.38
CA VAL A 105 -0.80 20.56 6.90
C VAL A 105 -1.72 19.67 7.72
N ASN A 106 -2.69 20.25 8.41
CA ASN A 106 -3.62 19.50 9.24
C ASN A 106 -5.08 19.81 8.88
N PRO A 107 -5.97 18.80 8.80
CA PRO A 107 -7.39 19.06 8.63
C PRO A 107 -7.97 19.73 9.88
N VAL A 108 -8.83 20.73 9.68
CA VAL A 108 -9.51 21.43 10.79
C VAL A 108 -10.88 20.79 11.01
N GLU A 109 -10.98 19.86 11.96
CA GLU A 109 -12.18 19.02 12.16
C GLU A 109 -13.43 19.80 12.61
N LEU A 110 -13.25 20.89 13.37
CA LEU A 110 -14.34 21.64 14.00
C LEU A 110 -14.86 22.82 13.15
N ALA A 111 -14.14 23.24 12.11
CA ALA A 111 -14.49 24.42 11.32
C ALA A 111 -14.83 24.02 9.87
N LYS A 112 -16.13 23.89 9.58
CA LYS A 112 -16.62 23.79 8.21
C LYS A 112 -16.90 25.20 7.69
N GLY A 113 -16.35 25.52 6.52
CA GLY A 113 -16.70 26.72 5.79
C GLY A 113 -18.14 26.68 5.27
N PRO A 114 -18.59 27.76 4.61
CA PRO A 114 -19.88 27.80 3.94
C PRO A 114 -20.04 26.64 2.97
N ASN A 115 -21.28 26.16 2.79
CA ASN A 115 -21.63 25.06 1.88
C ASN A 115 -20.87 23.74 2.14
N GLY A 116 -20.42 23.53 3.39
CA GLY A 116 -19.72 22.30 3.79
C GLY A 116 -18.26 22.24 3.36
N ALA A 117 -17.67 23.36 2.91
CA ALA A 117 -16.25 23.41 2.56
C ALA A 117 -15.38 22.98 3.75
N GLN A 118 -14.41 22.10 3.50
CA GLN A 118 -13.50 21.64 4.55
C GLN A 118 -12.25 22.50 4.56
N LEU A 119 -11.82 22.88 5.77
CA LEU A 119 -10.65 23.71 5.98
C LEU A 119 -9.44 22.87 6.39
N PHE A 120 -8.28 23.25 5.88
CA PHE A 120 -6.97 22.71 6.25
C PHE A 120 -6.11 23.87 6.75
N SER A 121 -5.43 23.70 7.88
CA SER A 121 -4.47 24.66 8.40
C SER A 121 -3.07 24.30 7.92
N ILE A 122 -2.31 25.34 7.58
CA ILE A 122 -0.90 25.28 7.21
C ILE A 122 -0.12 26.05 8.27
N ALA A 123 0.72 25.35 9.03
CA ALA A 123 1.58 25.97 10.02
C ALA A 123 2.76 26.69 9.32
N LEU A 124 2.96 27.96 9.62
CA LEU A 124 4.08 28.74 9.12
C LEU A 124 5.35 28.48 9.97
N LEU A 125 6.52 28.48 9.33
CA LEU A 125 7.80 28.31 10.02
C LEU A 125 8.10 29.44 11.00
N SER A 126 7.71 30.65 10.64
CA SER A 126 7.82 31.85 11.47
C SER A 126 6.50 32.60 11.43
N PRO A 127 5.98 33.04 12.60
CA PRO A 127 4.76 33.85 12.64
C PRO A 127 4.88 35.08 11.75
N LEU A 128 3.84 35.34 10.97
CA LEU A 128 3.75 36.47 10.05
C LEU A 128 3.37 37.72 10.83
N LYS A 129 4.26 38.71 10.89
CA LYS A 129 4.00 39.96 11.63
C LYS A 129 3.00 40.85 10.89
N SER A 130 2.46 41.84 11.59
CA SER A 130 1.57 42.84 10.98
C SER A 130 2.22 43.48 9.75
N SER A 131 1.48 43.57 8.64
CA SER A 131 1.91 44.07 7.32
C SER A 131 3.05 43.28 6.65
N GLU A 132 3.39 42.10 7.15
CA GLU A 132 4.37 41.21 6.53
C GLU A 132 3.70 40.32 5.47
N THR A 133 4.45 40.01 4.41
CA THR A 133 3.98 39.12 3.33
C THR A 133 4.83 37.88 3.23
N THR A 134 4.18 36.74 2.99
CA THR A 134 4.85 35.46 2.71
C THR A 134 4.28 34.79 1.47
N VAL A 135 5.05 33.87 0.88
CA VAL A 135 4.63 33.06 -0.27
C VAL A 135 4.57 31.60 0.16
N VAL A 136 3.39 31.01 0.01
CA VAL A 136 3.12 29.60 0.29
C VAL A 136 2.81 28.89 -1.02
N GLU A 137 3.52 27.81 -1.28
CA GLU A 137 3.27 26.93 -2.42
C GLU A 137 2.64 25.63 -1.92
N VAL A 138 1.49 25.28 -2.47
CA VAL A 138 0.70 24.11 -2.10
C VAL A 138 0.52 23.20 -3.30
N LEU A 139 0.88 21.94 -3.14
CA LEU A 139 0.59 20.87 -4.09
C LEU A 139 -0.50 20.00 -3.48
N TYR A 140 -1.61 19.84 -4.19
CA TYR A 140 -2.58 18.82 -3.86
C TYR A 140 -2.91 17.95 -5.08
N VAL A 141 -3.26 16.70 -4.80
CA VAL A 141 -3.53 15.69 -5.83
C VAL A 141 -4.95 15.18 -5.66
N LEU A 142 -5.70 15.21 -6.75
CA LEU A 142 -7.06 14.68 -6.83
C LEU A 142 -7.06 13.43 -7.72
N THR A 143 -7.67 12.37 -7.22
CA THR A 143 -7.86 11.10 -7.92
C THR A 143 -9.32 10.93 -8.30
N HIS A 144 -9.62 10.11 -9.32
CA HIS A 144 -11.00 9.86 -9.75
C HIS A 144 -11.82 11.12 -10.11
N SER A 145 -11.16 12.23 -10.45
CA SER A 145 -11.82 13.51 -10.79
C SER A 145 -12.07 13.70 -12.28
N GLN A 146 -11.60 12.79 -13.12
CA GLN A 146 -11.83 12.79 -14.57
C GLN A 146 -12.84 11.70 -14.92
N GLU A 147 -13.97 12.12 -15.47
CA GLU A 147 -15.07 11.21 -15.81
C GLU A 147 -15.09 10.93 -17.31
N PRO A 148 -14.98 9.67 -17.76
CA PRO A 148 -15.09 9.34 -19.18
C PRO A 148 -16.44 9.71 -19.76
N PHE A 149 -16.43 10.48 -20.86
CA PHE A 149 -17.62 10.84 -21.62
C PHE A 149 -17.29 10.91 -23.13
N PRO A 150 -17.83 9.99 -23.95
CA PRO A 150 -18.82 8.96 -23.59
C PRO A 150 -18.27 7.91 -22.62
N ALA A 151 -19.16 7.33 -21.80
CA ALA A 151 -18.79 6.34 -20.79
C ALA A 151 -18.31 5.01 -21.41
N GLU A 152 -18.65 4.78 -22.67
CA GLU A 152 -18.35 3.59 -23.45
C GLU A 152 -17.79 4.00 -24.82
N ILE A 153 -16.69 3.37 -25.23
CA ILE A 153 -16.02 3.61 -26.52
C ILE A 153 -15.70 2.30 -27.24
N SER A 154 -15.76 2.32 -28.57
CA SER A 154 -15.31 1.19 -29.38
C SER A 154 -13.77 1.08 -29.40
N GLN A 155 -13.25 -0.03 -29.96
CA GLN A 155 -11.81 -0.32 -29.94
C GLN A 155 -10.94 0.78 -30.58
N SER A 156 -11.47 1.51 -31.57
CA SER A 156 -10.72 2.47 -32.40
C SER A 156 -11.14 3.92 -32.16
N GLU A 157 -11.97 4.15 -31.14
CA GLU A 157 -12.39 5.48 -30.71
C GLU A 157 -11.41 6.07 -29.70
N SER A 158 -11.28 7.39 -29.72
CA SER A 158 -10.53 8.14 -28.71
C SER A 158 -11.35 8.30 -27.43
N GLN A 159 -10.64 8.27 -26.30
CA GLN A 159 -11.23 8.54 -25.00
C GLN A 159 -11.29 10.05 -24.75
N TYR A 160 -12.49 10.54 -24.44
CA TYR A 160 -12.73 11.90 -23.97
C TYR A 160 -13.23 11.88 -22.52
N VAL A 161 -12.89 12.91 -21.76
CA VAL A 161 -13.22 13.00 -20.33
C VAL A 161 -13.73 14.39 -19.96
N TYR A 162 -14.63 14.44 -18.98
CA TYR A 162 -15.00 15.66 -18.29
C TYR A 162 -14.13 15.87 -17.06
N TYR A 163 -13.66 17.10 -16.89
CA TYR A 163 -13.11 17.61 -15.64
C TYR A 163 -14.00 18.75 -15.15
N ARG A 164 -14.45 18.67 -13.90
CA ARG A 164 -15.32 19.67 -13.26
C ARG A 164 -14.59 20.31 -12.09
N ASP A 165 -14.54 21.64 -12.10
CA ASP A 165 -13.94 22.44 -11.03
C ASP A 165 -14.58 23.85 -11.06
N SER A 166 -13.96 24.85 -10.44
CA SER A 166 -14.30 26.27 -10.53
C SER A 166 -13.23 27.05 -11.29
N ALA A 167 -13.57 28.17 -11.93
CA ALA A 167 -12.60 29.14 -12.46
C ALA A 167 -11.91 29.94 -11.35
N LEU A 168 -12.62 30.14 -10.23
CA LEU A 168 -12.17 30.88 -9.06
C LEU A 168 -11.65 29.92 -7.99
N LEU A 169 -10.57 30.29 -7.32
CA LEU A 169 -10.05 29.60 -6.14
C LEU A 169 -11.02 29.75 -4.97
N LEU A 170 -11.39 28.63 -4.35
CA LEU A 170 -12.12 28.62 -3.10
C LEU A 170 -11.16 28.99 -1.95
N SER A 171 -11.38 30.15 -1.32
CA SER A 171 -10.53 30.66 -0.24
C SER A 171 -11.38 31.24 0.89
N PRO A 172 -11.00 31.02 2.17
CA PRO A 172 -11.65 31.68 3.30
C PRO A 172 -11.30 33.16 3.41
N TYR A 173 -10.25 33.61 2.70
CA TYR A 173 -9.76 34.98 2.71
C TYR A 173 -10.16 35.74 1.44
N HIS A 174 -10.22 37.06 1.55
CA HIS A 174 -10.39 37.94 0.40
C HIS A 174 -9.17 37.88 -0.53
N ILE A 175 -9.41 37.75 -1.84
CA ILE A 175 -8.34 37.65 -2.85
C ILE A 175 -8.27 38.93 -3.69
N GLY A 176 -7.10 39.56 -3.74
CA GLY A 176 -6.83 40.75 -4.56
C GLY A 176 -6.77 40.44 -6.06
N GLU A 177 -5.86 39.56 -6.49
CA GLU A 177 -5.79 39.08 -7.88
C GLU A 177 -5.69 37.55 -7.90
N GLN A 178 -6.40 36.90 -8.82
CA GLN A 178 -6.23 35.46 -9.07
C GLN A 178 -6.20 35.08 -10.54
N ARG A 179 -5.48 33.99 -10.83
CA ARG A 179 -5.36 33.37 -12.16
C ARG A 179 -5.43 31.85 -12.01
N THR A 180 -6.25 31.20 -12.82
CA THR A 180 -6.29 29.73 -12.93
C THR A 180 -5.82 29.31 -14.32
N PHE A 181 -4.87 28.38 -14.38
CA PHE A 181 -4.38 27.76 -15.60
C PHE A 181 -4.71 26.28 -15.58
N ILE A 182 -5.26 25.76 -16.68
CA ILE A 182 -5.57 24.34 -16.86
C ILE A 182 -4.78 23.83 -18.05
N LYS A 183 -3.92 22.84 -17.82
CA LYS A 183 -3.10 22.20 -18.85
C LYS A 183 -3.70 20.86 -19.25
N THR A 184 -4.09 20.73 -20.52
CA THR A 184 -4.61 19.50 -21.11
C THR A 184 -3.48 18.64 -21.70
N PRO A 185 -3.68 17.32 -21.89
CA PRO A 185 -2.65 16.43 -22.46
C PRO A 185 -2.32 16.78 -23.92
N ASN A 186 -3.30 17.27 -24.67
CA ASN A 186 -3.16 17.65 -26.07
C ASN A 186 -4.05 18.86 -26.41
N THR A 187 -4.04 19.28 -27.68
CA THR A 187 -4.81 20.43 -28.19
C THR A 187 -6.23 20.08 -28.61
N LYS A 188 -6.71 18.86 -28.39
CA LYS A 188 -8.09 18.45 -28.69
C LYS A 188 -8.96 18.61 -27.45
N VAL A 189 -9.59 19.76 -27.36
CA VAL A 189 -10.61 20.09 -26.36
C VAL A 189 -11.89 20.35 -27.13
N GLU A 190 -12.91 19.54 -26.85
CA GLU A 190 -14.24 19.60 -27.47
C GLU A 190 -15.00 20.84 -27.00
N SER A 191 -15.00 21.08 -25.69
CA SER A 191 -15.65 22.25 -25.09
C SER A 191 -15.02 22.63 -23.75
N TYR A 192 -15.12 23.91 -23.41
CA TYR A 192 -14.79 24.42 -22.08
C TYR A 192 -15.74 25.56 -21.72
N THR A 193 -16.05 25.69 -20.44
CA THR A 193 -16.92 26.77 -19.93
C THR A 193 -16.19 28.10 -20.01
N SER A 194 -16.76 29.10 -20.69
CA SER A 194 -16.14 30.43 -20.81
C SER A 194 -16.56 31.34 -19.65
N VAL A 195 -15.60 31.79 -18.85
CA VAL A 195 -15.81 32.73 -17.72
C VAL A 195 -14.94 33.95 -17.95
N ASN A 196 -15.54 35.06 -18.40
CA ASN A 196 -14.80 36.22 -18.87
C ASN A 196 -14.00 36.91 -17.73
N PRO A 197 -12.71 37.25 -17.94
CA PRO A 197 -11.88 36.91 -19.11
C PRO A 197 -11.37 35.47 -19.06
N SER A 198 -11.56 34.72 -20.15
CA SER A 198 -10.95 33.40 -20.36
C SER A 198 -10.34 33.31 -21.75
N SER A 199 -9.20 32.64 -21.87
CA SER A 199 -8.54 32.41 -23.16
C SER A 199 -7.92 31.02 -23.23
N ARG A 200 -7.66 30.55 -24.44
CA ARG A 200 -7.04 29.25 -24.68
C ARG A 200 -5.88 29.42 -25.66
N VAL A 201 -4.71 28.88 -25.30
CA VAL A 201 -3.50 28.90 -26.12
C VAL A 201 -2.89 27.51 -26.11
N GLY A 202 -2.92 26.82 -27.26
CA GLY A 202 -2.40 25.46 -27.37
C GLY A 202 -3.11 24.48 -26.44
N THR A 203 -2.35 23.91 -25.50
CA THR A 203 -2.82 22.97 -24.48
C THR A 203 -3.20 23.63 -23.15
N GLU A 204 -3.14 24.96 -23.06
CA GLU A 204 -3.41 25.69 -21.82
C GLU A 204 -4.68 26.54 -21.94
N ILE A 205 -5.57 26.40 -20.96
CA ILE A 205 -6.77 27.23 -20.77
C ILE A 205 -6.51 28.15 -19.58
N LYS A 206 -6.64 29.45 -19.79
CA LYS A 206 -6.42 30.49 -18.79
C LYS A 206 -7.75 31.13 -18.39
N TYR A 207 -7.99 31.21 -17.09
CA TYR A 207 -9.08 31.96 -16.48
C TYR A 207 -8.50 33.12 -15.66
N GLY A 208 -9.03 34.32 -15.88
CA GLY A 208 -8.56 35.55 -15.26
C GLY A 208 -7.47 36.29 -16.08
N PRO A 209 -6.93 37.38 -15.55
CA PRO A 209 -6.96 37.77 -14.14
C PRO A 209 -8.34 38.19 -13.67
N TYR A 210 -8.71 37.76 -12.47
CA TYR A 210 -9.87 38.24 -11.75
C TYR A 210 -9.43 39.06 -10.54
N HIS A 211 -10.05 40.22 -10.36
CA HIS A 211 -9.72 41.15 -9.28
C HIS A 211 -10.78 41.16 -8.18
N ASP A 212 -10.35 41.46 -6.96
CA ASP A 212 -11.14 41.72 -5.76
C ASP A 212 -12.32 40.75 -5.57
N ARG A 213 -11.97 39.50 -5.23
CA ARG A 213 -12.95 38.44 -5.01
C ARG A 213 -13.17 38.22 -3.51
N ALA A 214 -14.46 38.23 -3.15
CA ALA A 214 -14.92 37.95 -1.80
C ALA A 214 -14.56 36.53 -1.36
N PRO A 215 -14.41 36.30 -0.04
CA PRO A 215 -14.27 34.96 0.52
C PRO A 215 -15.32 33.98 -0.01
N TYR A 216 -14.90 32.74 -0.25
CA TYR A 216 -15.72 31.64 -0.73
C TYR A 216 -16.45 31.88 -2.07
N SER A 217 -15.92 32.77 -2.91
CA SER A 217 -16.40 32.93 -4.30
C SER A 217 -16.20 31.64 -5.10
N TYR A 218 -17.20 31.25 -5.90
CA TYR A 218 -17.17 30.02 -6.68
C TYR A 218 -17.78 30.27 -8.07
N SER A 219 -17.16 29.74 -9.13
CA SER A 219 -17.65 29.87 -10.51
C SER A 219 -17.44 28.54 -11.24
N PRO A 220 -18.45 27.67 -11.35
CA PRO A 220 -18.28 26.32 -11.88
C PRO A 220 -17.81 26.34 -13.34
N ILE A 221 -16.90 25.44 -13.67
CA ILE A 221 -16.41 25.18 -15.02
C ILE A 221 -16.40 23.69 -15.32
N VAL A 222 -16.62 23.37 -16.58
CA VAL A 222 -16.47 22.03 -17.14
C VAL A 222 -15.54 22.13 -18.35
N VAL A 223 -14.58 21.21 -18.42
CA VAL A 223 -13.66 21.04 -19.56
C VAL A 223 -13.82 19.63 -20.11
N HIS A 224 -14.06 19.52 -21.42
CA HIS A 224 -14.22 18.26 -22.14
C HIS A 224 -13.08 18.11 -23.16
N PHE A 225 -12.22 17.11 -22.97
CA PHE A 225 -10.99 16.98 -23.75
C PHE A 225 -10.60 15.52 -23.97
N GLU A 226 -9.77 15.28 -25.00
CA GLU A 226 -9.24 13.95 -25.31
C GLU A 226 -8.16 13.57 -24.29
N ASN A 227 -8.31 12.45 -23.60
CA ASN A 227 -7.29 11.87 -22.74
C ASN A 227 -7.16 10.37 -23.00
N ASN A 228 -6.22 10.00 -23.87
CA ASN A 228 -5.92 8.60 -24.20
C ASN A 228 -4.86 7.98 -23.28
N HIS A 229 -4.49 8.62 -22.18
CA HIS A 229 -3.67 7.92 -21.19
C HIS A 229 -4.47 6.77 -20.58
N PRO A 230 -3.82 5.64 -20.26
CA PRO A 230 -4.51 4.51 -19.67
C PRO A 230 -4.76 4.78 -18.17
N PHE A 231 -6.02 4.66 -17.74
CA PHE A 231 -6.46 5.03 -16.39
C PHE A 231 -6.20 3.86 -15.43
N ALA A 232 -5.03 3.85 -14.81
CA ALA A 232 -4.51 2.73 -14.03
C ALA A 232 -4.92 2.83 -12.57
N VAL A 233 -6.00 2.13 -12.22
CA VAL A 233 -6.51 2.12 -10.84
C VAL A 233 -6.30 0.73 -10.26
N VAL A 234 -5.58 0.65 -9.16
CA VAL A 234 -5.44 -0.57 -8.37
C VAL A 234 -6.47 -0.51 -7.24
N GLU A 235 -7.55 -1.27 -7.35
CA GLU A 235 -8.62 -1.30 -6.34
C GLU A 235 -8.08 -1.77 -4.98
N GLU A 236 -7.15 -2.73 -5.00
CA GLU A 236 -6.48 -3.25 -3.81
C GLU A 236 -5.03 -3.61 -4.13
N LEU A 237 -4.10 -3.04 -3.37
CA LEU A 237 -2.70 -3.43 -3.33
C LEU A 237 -2.36 -3.95 -1.94
N MET A 238 -2.04 -5.24 -1.86
CA MET A 238 -1.52 -5.86 -0.64
C MET A 238 -0.02 -6.12 -0.82
N ARG A 239 0.81 -5.40 -0.06
CA ARG A 239 2.26 -5.60 -0.02
C ARG A 239 2.62 -6.31 1.26
N GLU A 240 3.19 -7.50 1.16
CA GLU A 240 3.81 -8.22 2.26
C GLU A 240 5.33 -8.04 2.19
N VAL A 241 5.92 -7.64 3.31
CA VAL A 241 7.36 -7.44 3.48
C VAL A 241 7.81 -8.38 4.60
N GLU A 242 8.50 -9.45 4.23
CA GLU A 242 9.05 -10.42 5.17
C GLU A 242 10.52 -10.16 5.42
N ILE A 243 10.88 -9.85 6.66
CA ILE A 243 12.25 -9.56 7.07
C ILE A 243 12.90 -10.83 7.62
N SER A 244 13.98 -11.29 6.99
CA SER A 244 14.79 -12.41 7.48
C SER A 244 16.19 -11.94 7.87
N HIS A 245 16.55 -12.09 9.15
CA HIS A 245 17.90 -11.75 9.63
C HIS A 245 18.98 -12.71 9.11
N TRP A 246 18.58 -13.78 8.42
CA TRP A 246 19.49 -14.63 7.65
C TRP A 246 20.03 -13.96 6.37
N GLY A 247 19.52 -12.79 5.98
CA GLY A 247 20.15 -11.93 4.98
C GLY A 247 19.27 -11.45 3.82
N ASN A 248 17.96 -11.65 3.86
CA ASN A 248 17.05 -11.26 2.78
C ASN A 248 15.81 -10.54 3.30
N VAL A 249 15.34 -9.55 2.55
CA VAL A 249 13.99 -8.99 2.69
C VAL A 249 13.18 -9.43 1.47
N GLN A 250 12.13 -10.21 1.70
CA GLN A 250 11.26 -10.69 0.63
C GLN A 250 10.03 -9.79 0.54
N ILE A 251 9.78 -9.26 -0.66
CA ILE A 251 8.58 -8.48 -0.94
C ILE A 251 7.67 -9.27 -1.86
N THR A 252 6.38 -9.32 -1.51
CA THR A 252 5.32 -9.92 -2.32
C THR A 252 4.16 -8.94 -2.41
N GLU A 253 3.79 -8.56 -3.63
CA GLU A 253 2.75 -7.56 -3.90
C GLU A 253 1.63 -8.18 -4.72
N HIS A 254 0.42 -8.13 -4.19
CA HIS A 254 -0.80 -8.58 -4.85
C HIS A 254 -1.57 -7.37 -5.39
N TYR A 255 -1.80 -7.36 -6.71
CA TYR A 255 -2.47 -6.30 -7.43
C TYR A 255 -3.86 -6.74 -7.89
N LYS A 256 -4.86 -5.90 -7.65
CA LYS A 256 -6.16 -5.93 -8.35
C LYS A 256 -6.29 -4.67 -9.20
N LEU A 257 -5.79 -4.73 -10.43
CA LEU A 257 -5.77 -3.61 -11.38
C LEU A 257 -7.08 -3.57 -12.18
N VAL A 258 -7.64 -2.38 -12.37
CA VAL A 258 -8.74 -2.09 -13.28
C VAL A 258 -8.36 -0.93 -14.18
N HIS A 259 -8.76 -1.01 -15.46
CA HIS A 259 -8.73 0.16 -16.32
C HIS A 259 -9.99 1.02 -16.08
N ALA A 260 -9.85 2.14 -15.37
CA ALA A 260 -10.97 3.00 -14.98
C ALA A 260 -11.40 4.02 -16.07
N GLY A 261 -10.95 3.83 -17.32
CA GLY A 261 -11.29 4.71 -18.44
C GLY A 261 -12.66 4.40 -19.03
N ALA A 262 -12.94 4.96 -20.21
CA ALA A 262 -14.17 4.67 -20.94
C ALA A 262 -14.27 3.17 -21.25
N ARG A 263 -15.40 2.55 -20.90
CA ARG A 263 -15.61 1.11 -21.00
C ARG A 263 -15.56 0.66 -22.46
N HIS A 264 -15.01 -0.53 -22.69
CA HIS A 264 -15.00 -1.10 -24.03
C HIS A 264 -16.42 -1.47 -24.48
N LYS A 265 -16.80 -0.99 -25.66
CA LYS A 265 -18.07 -1.30 -26.33
C LYS A 265 -17.84 -2.09 -27.61
N GLY A 266 -18.67 -3.11 -27.81
CA GLY A 266 -18.63 -3.96 -28.99
C GLY A 266 -17.71 -5.16 -28.83
N VAL A 267 -17.18 -5.65 -29.95
CA VAL A 267 -16.36 -6.86 -29.99
C VAL A 267 -14.89 -6.48 -30.05
N PHE A 268 -14.08 -7.13 -29.23
CA PHE A 268 -12.63 -7.03 -29.35
C PHE A 268 -12.12 -7.81 -30.56
N SER A 269 -11.50 -7.12 -31.51
CA SER A 269 -10.83 -7.69 -32.68
C SER A 269 -9.32 -7.67 -32.48
N ARG A 270 -8.73 -8.85 -32.24
CA ARG A 270 -7.27 -9.02 -32.15
C ARG A 270 -6.57 -8.63 -33.45
N VAL A 271 -7.17 -8.95 -34.60
CA VAL A 271 -6.62 -8.61 -35.92
C VAL A 271 -6.49 -7.10 -36.06
N GLU A 272 -7.52 -6.36 -35.68
CA GLU A 272 -7.50 -4.90 -35.74
C GLU A 272 -6.47 -4.30 -34.78
N TYR A 273 -6.41 -4.84 -33.55
CA TYR A 273 -5.46 -4.40 -32.53
C TYR A 273 -4.00 -4.55 -32.98
N GLN A 274 -3.68 -5.67 -33.63
CA GLN A 274 -2.33 -5.98 -34.08
C GLN A 274 -1.98 -5.32 -35.42
N ALA A 275 -2.94 -5.23 -36.35
CA ALA A 275 -2.70 -4.64 -37.67
C ALA A 275 -2.61 -3.11 -37.63
N ARG A 276 -3.27 -2.45 -36.67
CA ARG A 276 -3.35 -0.98 -36.55
C ARG A 276 -3.02 -0.49 -35.14
N PRO A 277 -1.81 -0.73 -34.61
CA PRO A 277 -1.48 -0.47 -33.21
C PRO A 277 -1.47 1.02 -32.81
N SER A 278 -1.43 1.94 -33.78
CA SER A 278 -1.48 3.40 -33.55
C SER A 278 -2.91 3.95 -33.44
N ILE A 279 -3.90 3.22 -33.96
CA ILE A 279 -5.31 3.65 -34.04
C ILE A 279 -6.18 2.80 -33.13
N SER A 280 -5.85 1.52 -32.99
CA SER A 280 -6.64 0.56 -32.24
C SER A 280 -6.14 0.43 -30.80
N GLY A 281 -7.03 0.71 -29.86
CA GLY A 281 -6.78 0.72 -28.42
C GLY A 281 -5.81 1.80 -27.94
N PRO A 282 -5.97 3.08 -28.33
CA PRO A 282 -5.05 4.15 -27.93
C PRO A 282 -5.03 4.36 -26.41
N SER A 283 -6.15 4.11 -25.73
CA SER A 283 -6.30 4.18 -24.26
C SER A 283 -5.95 2.88 -23.53
N SER A 284 -5.70 1.78 -24.25
CA SER A 284 -5.48 0.47 -23.64
C SER A 284 -4.10 0.31 -23.00
N PHE A 285 -4.00 -0.59 -22.02
CA PHE A 285 -2.70 -0.99 -21.46
C PHE A 285 -2.00 -2.00 -22.36
N LYS A 286 -0.84 -1.61 -22.89
CA LYS A 286 0.11 -2.52 -23.55
C LYS A 286 1.15 -3.05 -22.57
N HIS A 287 1.74 -2.13 -21.82
CA HIS A 287 2.78 -2.42 -20.83
C HIS A 287 2.51 -1.63 -19.56
N LEU A 288 2.89 -2.20 -18.42
CA LEU A 288 2.93 -1.54 -17.12
C LEU A 288 4.38 -1.46 -16.70
N LEU A 289 4.83 -0.29 -16.23
CA LEU A 289 6.20 -0.09 -15.79
C LEU A 289 6.23 0.07 -14.27
N ALA A 290 6.92 -0.86 -13.59
CA ALA A 290 7.21 -0.76 -12.16
C ALA A 290 8.63 -0.25 -11.94
N ARG A 291 8.81 0.72 -11.04
CA ARG A 291 10.11 1.14 -10.53
C ARG A 291 10.35 0.48 -9.18
N LEU A 292 11.25 -0.49 -9.16
CA LEU A 292 11.65 -1.24 -7.98
C LEU A 292 12.97 -0.66 -7.42
N PRO A 293 13.30 -0.98 -6.16
CA PRO A 293 14.60 -0.62 -5.57
C PRO A 293 15.80 -1.17 -6.39
N PRO A 294 17.00 -0.64 -6.18
CA PRO A 294 18.21 -1.19 -6.80
C PRO A 294 18.50 -2.61 -6.28
N ARG A 295 19.24 -3.40 -7.07
CA ARG A 295 19.73 -4.74 -6.70
C ARG A 295 18.66 -5.76 -6.32
N VAL A 296 17.47 -5.63 -6.91
CA VAL A 296 16.44 -6.65 -6.80
C VAL A 296 16.93 -7.96 -7.40
N HIS A 297 16.60 -9.08 -6.77
CA HIS A 297 16.88 -10.41 -7.28
C HIS A 297 15.66 -11.31 -7.10
N SER A 298 15.69 -12.50 -7.71
CA SER A 298 14.60 -13.48 -7.61
C SER A 298 13.22 -12.91 -7.95
N VAL A 299 13.17 -12.03 -8.95
CA VAL A 299 11.92 -11.39 -9.37
C VAL A 299 11.03 -12.40 -10.07
N TYR A 300 9.76 -12.47 -9.67
CA TYR A 300 8.75 -13.29 -10.32
C TYR A 300 7.47 -12.48 -10.57
N TYR A 301 6.81 -12.79 -11.68
CA TYR A 301 5.56 -12.19 -12.11
C TYR A 301 4.58 -13.30 -12.48
N ARG A 302 3.49 -13.41 -11.73
CA ARG A 302 2.52 -14.50 -11.86
C ARG A 302 1.09 -14.01 -11.68
N ASP A 303 0.14 -14.73 -12.24
CA ASP A 303 -1.28 -14.59 -11.92
C ASP A 303 -1.81 -15.83 -11.22
N GLU A 304 -3.13 -15.91 -11.05
CA GLU A 304 -3.79 -17.04 -10.39
C GLU A 304 -3.60 -18.37 -11.14
N ILE A 305 -3.42 -18.33 -12.46
CA ILE A 305 -3.26 -19.52 -13.31
C ILE A 305 -1.79 -19.91 -13.55
N GLY A 306 -0.83 -19.07 -13.13
CA GLY A 306 0.59 -19.43 -13.10
C GLY A 306 1.51 -18.30 -13.53
N ASN A 307 2.70 -18.67 -14.01
CA ASN A 307 3.72 -17.71 -14.40
C ASN A 307 3.31 -16.94 -15.67
N ILE A 308 3.67 -15.66 -15.74
CA ILE A 308 3.58 -14.85 -16.95
C ILE A 308 5.01 -14.54 -17.41
N SER A 309 5.40 -15.07 -18.57
CA SER A 309 6.77 -14.93 -19.09
C SER A 309 7.03 -13.60 -19.80
N SER A 310 5.98 -12.84 -20.11
CA SER A 310 6.05 -11.55 -20.81
C SER A 310 6.39 -10.41 -19.84
N SER A 311 7.63 -10.41 -19.36
CA SER A 311 8.18 -9.37 -18.49
C SER A 311 9.65 -9.11 -18.80
N HIS A 312 10.09 -7.86 -18.69
CA HIS A 312 11.47 -7.45 -18.91
C HIS A 312 11.99 -6.67 -17.70
N LEU A 313 13.04 -7.19 -17.05
CA LEU A 313 13.73 -6.51 -15.95
C LEU A 313 15.00 -5.84 -16.47
N ARG A 314 15.15 -4.55 -16.17
CA ARG A 314 16.37 -3.78 -16.39
C ARG A 314 16.88 -3.28 -15.04
N SER A 315 17.99 -3.82 -14.57
CA SER A 315 18.58 -3.42 -13.31
C SER A 315 19.67 -2.38 -13.54
N ASP A 316 19.59 -1.27 -12.80
CA ASP A 316 20.60 -0.21 -12.74
C ASP A 316 21.09 -0.07 -11.28
N SER A 317 22.22 0.60 -11.11
CA SER A 317 22.83 0.92 -9.82
C SER A 317 21.92 1.71 -8.88
N LEU A 318 21.06 2.57 -9.44
CA LEU A 318 20.16 3.45 -8.67
C LEU A 318 18.74 2.91 -8.53
N LYS A 319 18.28 2.09 -9.48
CA LYS A 319 16.90 1.61 -9.56
C LYS A 319 16.81 0.36 -10.43
N SER A 320 15.72 -0.39 -10.29
CA SER A 320 15.41 -1.47 -11.23
C SER A 320 14.06 -1.19 -11.89
N GLU A 321 13.99 -1.33 -13.20
CA GLU A 321 12.77 -1.11 -13.99
C GLU A 321 12.24 -2.46 -14.47
N LEU A 322 11.01 -2.77 -14.06
CA LEU A 322 10.31 -3.99 -14.45
C LEU A 322 9.14 -3.62 -15.37
N GLU A 323 9.29 -3.94 -16.65
CA GLU A 323 8.25 -3.81 -17.65
C GLU A 323 7.42 -5.10 -17.68
N LEU A 324 6.11 -4.96 -17.49
CA LEU A 324 5.15 -6.05 -17.38
C LEU A 324 4.17 -5.97 -18.53
N GLU A 325 4.02 -7.07 -19.27
CA GLU A 325 2.97 -7.22 -20.27
C GLU A 325 1.93 -8.20 -19.71
N PRO A 326 0.69 -7.73 -19.44
CA PRO A 326 -0.41 -8.61 -19.05
C PRO A 326 -0.75 -9.63 -20.15
N ARG A 327 -1.41 -10.75 -19.80
CA ARG A 327 -1.79 -11.80 -20.78
C ARG A 327 -2.69 -11.30 -21.93
N TYR A 328 -3.41 -10.21 -21.70
CA TYR A 328 -4.27 -9.57 -22.65
C TYR A 328 -4.22 -8.05 -22.43
N PRO A 329 -4.39 -7.24 -23.50
CA PRO A 329 -4.45 -5.80 -23.35
C PRO A 329 -5.65 -5.43 -22.48
N LEU A 330 -5.48 -4.49 -21.55
CA LEU A 330 -6.60 -4.05 -20.72
C LEU A 330 -7.26 -2.86 -21.39
N PHE A 331 -8.50 -3.05 -21.85
CA PHE A 331 -9.39 -1.97 -22.27
C PHE A 331 -10.23 -1.48 -21.09
N GLY A 332 -10.88 -0.32 -21.21
CA GLY A 332 -11.66 0.24 -20.12
C GLY A 332 -12.71 -0.73 -19.57
N GLY A 333 -12.77 -0.83 -18.25
CA GLY A 333 -13.60 -1.77 -17.50
C GLY A 333 -12.98 -3.16 -17.29
N TRP A 334 -11.92 -3.53 -18.01
CA TRP A 334 -11.25 -4.82 -17.82
C TRP A 334 -10.38 -4.79 -16.56
N LYS A 335 -10.27 -5.95 -15.91
CA LYS A 335 -9.55 -6.13 -14.64
C LYS A 335 -8.47 -7.19 -14.79
N ALA A 336 -7.32 -6.99 -14.16
CA ALA A 336 -6.26 -7.98 -14.06
C ALA A 336 -5.83 -8.16 -12.60
N THR A 337 -5.76 -9.41 -12.16
CA THR A 337 -5.15 -9.77 -10.88
C THR A 337 -3.81 -10.44 -11.12
N PHE A 338 -2.77 -9.94 -10.46
CA PHE A 338 -1.42 -10.50 -10.59
C PHE A 338 -0.60 -10.23 -9.34
N VAL A 339 0.50 -10.96 -9.21
CA VAL A 339 1.44 -10.90 -8.11
C VAL A 339 2.82 -10.62 -8.66
N ILE A 340 3.49 -9.63 -8.07
CA ILE A 340 4.91 -9.35 -8.27
C ILE A 340 5.61 -9.71 -6.96
N GLY A 341 6.68 -10.49 -7.02
CA GLY A 341 7.54 -10.66 -5.85
C GLY A 341 9.00 -10.58 -6.20
N TYR A 342 9.80 -10.11 -5.26
CA TYR A 342 11.23 -9.87 -5.44
C TYR A 342 11.96 -9.87 -4.09
N GLY A 343 13.21 -10.28 -4.11
CA GLY A 343 14.11 -10.24 -2.96
C GLY A 343 14.99 -9.00 -2.98
N LEU A 344 15.33 -8.52 -1.80
CA LEU A 344 16.21 -7.38 -1.55
C LEU A 344 17.31 -7.77 -0.55
N PRO A 345 18.56 -7.31 -0.76
CA PRO A 345 19.63 -7.57 0.20
C PRO A 345 19.34 -6.87 1.53
N LEU A 346 19.39 -7.59 2.64
CA LEU A 346 19.04 -7.06 3.97
C LEU A 346 19.84 -5.80 4.34
N GLN A 347 21.13 -5.79 4.01
CA GLN A 347 22.09 -4.74 4.39
C GLN A 347 21.76 -3.34 3.81
N ASP A 348 20.91 -3.25 2.80
CA ASP A 348 20.55 -1.98 2.16
C ASP A 348 19.29 -1.35 2.74
N PHE A 349 18.48 -2.16 3.42
CA PHE A 349 17.15 -1.76 3.86
C PHE A 349 16.96 -1.94 5.35
N LEU A 350 17.80 -2.72 6.02
CA LEU A 350 17.81 -2.88 7.47
C LEU A 350 19.04 -2.21 8.08
N PHE A 351 18.77 -1.33 9.04
CA PHE A 351 19.78 -0.52 9.72
C PHE A 351 19.66 -0.66 11.22
N GLU A 352 20.68 -0.22 11.95
CA GLU A 352 20.70 -0.19 13.41
C GLU A 352 20.72 1.27 13.89
N SER A 353 19.84 1.60 14.83
CA SER A 353 19.78 2.90 15.50
C SER A 353 20.85 2.98 16.60
N SER A 354 21.21 4.19 17.02
CA SER A 354 22.12 4.43 18.16
C SER A 354 21.65 3.75 19.45
N ASP A 355 20.34 3.53 19.58
CA ASP A 355 19.70 2.93 20.75
C ASP A 355 19.70 1.39 20.72
N GLY A 356 20.38 0.77 19.74
CA GLY A 356 20.44 -0.69 19.55
C GLY A 356 19.15 -1.31 19.01
N GLN A 357 18.27 -0.49 18.41
CA GLN A 357 17.05 -0.96 17.73
C GLN A 357 17.32 -1.16 16.24
N HIS A 358 16.72 -2.17 15.63
CA HIS A 358 16.76 -2.34 14.19
C HIS A 358 15.61 -1.55 13.54
N TYR A 359 15.86 -0.99 12.36
CA TYR A 359 14.81 -0.35 11.58
C TYR A 359 14.90 -0.69 10.10
N LEU A 360 13.74 -1.01 9.52
CA LEU A 360 13.54 -1.21 8.09
C LEU A 360 13.23 0.14 7.45
N ASN A 361 13.89 0.49 6.36
CA ASN A 361 13.58 1.65 5.52
C ASN A 361 13.15 1.19 4.13
N LEU A 362 11.89 1.45 3.76
CA LEU A 362 11.33 1.14 2.44
C LEU A 362 10.44 2.27 1.94
N THR A 363 10.04 2.23 0.67
CA THR A 363 9.12 3.22 0.10
C THR A 363 7.66 2.78 0.29
N PHE A 364 6.78 3.71 0.71
CA PHE A 364 5.40 3.39 1.05
C PHE A 364 4.52 3.18 -0.19
N GLY A 365 4.64 4.03 -1.21
CA GLY A 365 3.75 4.06 -2.38
C GLY A 365 3.80 2.84 -3.31
N CYS A 366 2.95 2.85 -4.34
CA CYS A 366 2.94 1.84 -5.41
C CYS A 366 4.17 1.98 -6.32
N PRO A 367 4.86 0.89 -6.69
CA PRO A 367 5.99 0.96 -7.61
C PRO A 367 5.56 1.16 -9.07
N LEU A 368 4.30 0.85 -9.42
CA LEU A 368 3.76 1.09 -10.76
C LEU A 368 3.63 2.58 -11.04
N LEU A 369 4.17 3.02 -12.18
CA LEU A 369 4.14 4.43 -12.59
C LEU A 369 2.74 4.90 -12.97
N GLU A 370 2.44 6.17 -12.61
CA GLU A 370 1.16 6.83 -12.88
C GLU A 370 -0.03 5.93 -12.51
N THR A 371 0.00 5.33 -11.32
CA THR A 371 -1.11 4.52 -10.79
C THR A 371 -1.74 5.15 -9.58
N VAL A 372 -3.06 4.99 -9.46
CA VAL A 372 -3.82 5.32 -8.24
C VAL A 372 -4.15 4.02 -7.55
N VAL A 373 -3.99 3.97 -6.23
CA VAL A 373 -4.38 2.82 -5.43
C VAL A 373 -5.51 3.23 -4.49
N ASP A 374 -6.67 2.57 -4.60
CA ASP A 374 -7.82 2.90 -3.76
C ASP A 374 -7.60 2.45 -2.32
N ARG A 375 -7.08 1.23 -2.13
CA ARG A 375 -6.68 0.72 -0.82
C ARG A 375 -5.31 0.03 -0.87
N LEU A 376 -4.34 0.62 -0.18
CA LEU A 376 -3.01 0.07 0.03
C LEU A 376 -2.92 -0.53 1.43
N THR A 377 -2.57 -1.81 1.51
CA THR A 377 -2.31 -2.53 2.76
C THR A 377 -0.87 -3.04 2.75
N ILE A 378 -0.02 -2.53 3.65
CA ILE A 378 1.36 -2.98 3.83
C ILE A 378 1.42 -3.83 5.09
N LYS A 379 1.82 -5.10 4.95
CA LYS A 379 2.08 -6.03 6.05
C LYS A 379 3.58 -6.20 6.20
N VAL A 380 4.13 -5.72 7.30
CA VAL A 380 5.55 -5.90 7.64
C VAL A 380 5.65 -7.05 8.64
N VAL A 381 6.10 -8.20 8.15
CA VAL A 381 6.30 -9.43 8.92
C VAL A 381 7.69 -9.39 9.55
N LEU A 382 7.72 -9.20 10.86
CA LEU A 382 8.96 -9.13 11.62
C LEU A 382 9.44 -10.54 12.00
N PRO A 383 10.74 -10.76 12.22
CA PRO A 383 11.24 -12.05 12.64
C PRO A 383 10.69 -12.46 14.02
N GLU A 384 10.64 -13.76 14.26
CA GLU A 384 10.17 -14.33 15.52
C GLU A 384 11.01 -13.82 16.70
N GLY A 385 10.36 -13.40 17.79
CA GLY A 385 11.03 -12.82 18.96
C GLY A 385 11.22 -11.30 18.91
N SER A 386 10.78 -10.63 17.84
CA SER A 386 10.78 -9.16 17.74
C SER A 386 9.81 -8.50 18.73
N LYS A 387 10.23 -7.42 19.38
CA LYS A 387 9.48 -6.69 20.41
C LYS A 387 9.26 -5.23 20.01
N ASP A 388 8.17 -4.66 20.53
CA ASP A 388 7.82 -3.24 20.50
C ASP A 388 7.96 -2.56 19.13
N PRO A 389 7.28 -3.05 18.06
CA PRO A 389 7.36 -2.43 16.76
C PRO A 389 6.66 -1.07 16.70
N SER A 390 7.36 -0.07 16.18
CA SER A 390 6.87 1.29 15.97
C SER A 390 7.15 1.79 14.56
N VAL A 391 6.35 2.75 14.08
CA VAL A 391 6.33 3.16 12.67
C VAL A 391 6.52 4.66 12.57
N SER A 392 7.37 5.08 11.63
CA SER A 392 7.55 6.47 11.23
C SER A 392 7.10 6.63 9.77
N VAL A 393 5.99 7.35 9.56
CA VAL A 393 5.39 7.65 8.25
C VAL A 393 4.98 9.13 8.26
N PRO A 394 5.24 9.91 7.19
CA PRO A 394 4.99 11.35 7.17
C PRO A 394 3.52 11.76 6.95
N PHE A 395 2.57 10.82 7.03
CA PHE A 395 1.15 11.06 6.82
C PHE A 395 0.30 10.07 7.64
N PRO A 396 -0.96 10.40 7.93
CA PRO A 396 -1.84 9.54 8.73
C PRO A 396 -2.11 8.20 8.03
N VAL A 397 -1.92 7.12 8.78
CA VAL A 397 -2.20 5.73 8.37
C VAL A 397 -2.94 5.00 9.49
N LYS A 398 -3.88 4.11 9.12
CA LYS A 398 -4.48 3.19 10.08
C LYS A 398 -3.49 2.06 10.33
N GLN A 399 -3.24 1.73 11.60
CA GLN A 399 -2.31 0.66 11.96
C GLN A 399 -2.93 -0.32 12.95
N HIS A 400 -2.61 -1.60 12.79
CA HIS A 400 -2.95 -2.65 13.74
C HIS A 400 -1.90 -3.78 13.68
N TYR A 401 -1.97 -4.68 14.66
CA TYR A 401 -1.04 -5.81 14.76
C TYR A 401 -1.75 -7.12 14.47
N GLU A 402 -1.07 -7.99 13.74
CA GLU A 402 -1.48 -9.36 13.43
C GLU A 402 -0.35 -10.33 13.81
N THR A 403 -0.67 -11.62 13.90
CA THR A 403 0.32 -12.69 14.03
C THR A 403 0.27 -13.55 12.78
N THR A 404 1.40 -13.70 12.11
CA THR A 404 1.53 -14.54 10.92
C THR A 404 2.43 -15.72 11.23
N TYR A 405 2.16 -16.85 10.59
CA TYR A 405 2.94 -18.07 10.73
C TYR A 405 3.57 -18.42 9.38
N SER A 406 4.87 -18.62 9.39
CA SER A 406 5.69 -19.08 8.27
C SER A 406 6.38 -20.39 8.62
N TYR A 407 7.27 -20.84 7.75
CA TYR A 407 8.08 -22.03 7.98
C TYR A 407 9.01 -21.86 9.18
N LEU A 408 9.14 -22.91 9.98
CA LEU A 408 10.02 -22.97 11.17
C LEU A 408 9.65 -22.02 12.31
N ASP A 409 8.44 -21.43 12.28
CA ASP A 409 7.95 -20.61 13.38
C ASP A 409 7.34 -21.48 14.49
N VAL A 410 7.61 -21.15 15.77
CA VAL A 410 7.01 -21.86 16.93
C VAL A 410 5.90 -21.04 17.56
N VAL A 411 6.18 -19.78 17.87
CA VAL A 411 5.26 -18.85 18.55
C VAL A 411 4.48 -18.03 17.53
N GLY A 412 5.06 -17.80 16.35
CA GLY A 412 4.53 -16.94 15.30
C GLY A 412 5.21 -15.58 15.27
N ARG A 413 5.15 -14.94 14.10
CA ARG A 413 5.79 -13.66 13.80
C ARG A 413 4.84 -12.50 14.06
N LYS A 414 5.36 -11.43 14.65
CA LYS A 414 4.60 -10.20 14.85
C LYS A 414 4.55 -9.42 13.55
N THR A 415 3.35 -9.15 13.07
CA THR A 415 3.12 -8.48 11.79
C THR A 415 2.44 -7.15 12.03
N LEU A 416 3.07 -6.09 11.55
CA LEU A 416 2.53 -4.75 11.58
C LEU A 416 1.78 -4.51 10.28
N VAL A 417 0.51 -4.13 10.37
CA VAL A 417 -0.33 -3.83 9.21
C VAL A 417 -0.62 -2.35 9.15
N LEU A 418 -0.30 -1.75 8.01
CA LEU A 418 -0.55 -0.34 7.69
C LEU A 418 -1.58 -0.28 6.56
N ILE A 419 -2.67 0.46 6.78
CA ILE A 419 -3.73 0.66 5.80
C ILE A 419 -3.83 2.14 5.47
N LYS A 420 -3.78 2.45 4.18
CA LYS A 420 -4.08 3.77 3.66
C LYS A 420 -4.99 3.69 2.44
N GLU A 421 -5.97 4.58 2.43
CA GLU A 421 -6.92 4.75 1.33
C GLU A 421 -6.49 5.91 0.44
N ASN A 422 -6.90 5.87 -0.83
CA ASN A 422 -6.65 6.89 -1.85
C ASN A 422 -5.17 7.32 -1.97
N VAL A 423 -4.32 6.41 -2.44
CA VAL A 423 -2.87 6.60 -2.56
C VAL A 423 -2.50 7.00 -3.99
N ALA A 424 -2.03 8.24 -4.15
CA ALA A 424 -1.39 8.74 -5.37
C ALA A 424 0.14 8.48 -5.39
N PRO A 425 0.81 8.60 -6.56
CA PRO A 425 2.26 8.42 -6.70
C PRO A 425 3.12 9.29 -5.76
N GLU A 426 2.62 10.45 -5.33
CA GLU A 426 3.30 11.37 -4.41
C GLU A 426 3.44 10.84 -2.97
N HIS A 427 2.77 9.72 -2.64
CA HIS A 427 2.96 8.94 -1.41
C HIS A 427 4.14 7.97 -1.51
N ASN A 428 4.85 7.91 -2.64
CA ASN A 428 6.05 7.11 -2.78
C ASN A 428 7.25 7.77 -2.09
N VAL A 429 7.16 7.85 -0.76
CA VAL A 429 8.17 8.40 0.16
C VAL A 429 8.67 7.28 1.08
N PRO A 430 9.88 7.40 1.64
CA PRO A 430 10.38 6.43 2.60
C PRO A 430 9.50 6.38 3.85
N PHE A 431 9.32 5.19 4.40
CA PHE A 431 8.76 4.93 5.72
C PHE A 431 9.66 3.97 6.48
N GLU A 432 9.65 4.10 7.80
CA GLU A 432 10.55 3.36 8.67
C GLU A 432 9.78 2.54 9.71
N VAL A 433 10.21 1.30 9.93
CA VAL A 433 9.64 0.41 10.96
C VAL A 433 10.74 -0.02 11.90
N TYR A 434 10.66 0.44 13.15
CA TYR A 434 11.58 0.13 14.22
C TYR A 434 11.11 -1.08 15.01
N TYR A 435 12.03 -1.91 15.47
CA TYR A 435 11.75 -3.03 16.36
C TYR A 435 13.01 -3.44 17.14
N LYS A 436 12.81 -4.11 18.27
CA LYS A 436 13.88 -4.71 19.07
C LYS A 436 13.98 -6.19 18.77
N PHE A 437 15.15 -6.65 18.38
CA PHE A 437 15.41 -8.06 18.11
C PHE A 437 16.69 -8.49 18.82
N ASN A 438 16.68 -9.69 19.38
CA ASN A 438 17.87 -10.27 20.00
C ASN A 438 18.36 -11.42 19.12
N SER A 439 19.55 -11.29 18.56
CA SER A 439 20.16 -12.25 17.63
C SER A 439 20.28 -13.67 18.20
N PHE A 440 20.27 -13.86 19.52
CA PHE A 440 20.22 -15.19 20.12
C PHE A 440 18.97 -15.99 19.72
N PHE A 441 17.85 -15.33 19.38
CA PHE A 441 16.64 -16.01 18.90
C PHE A 441 16.84 -16.68 17.53
N MET A 442 17.81 -16.24 16.71
CA MET A 442 18.11 -16.91 15.43
C MET A 442 18.59 -18.36 15.62
N LEU A 443 19.15 -18.71 16.79
CA LEU A 443 19.58 -20.08 17.08
C LEU A 443 18.40 -21.04 17.32
N ALA A 444 17.18 -20.52 17.54
CA ALA A 444 16.01 -21.36 17.78
C ALA A 444 15.66 -22.24 16.57
N GLU A 445 15.68 -21.69 15.35
CA GLU A 445 15.30 -22.45 14.14
C GLU A 445 16.28 -23.62 13.86
N PRO A 446 17.62 -23.44 13.86
CA PRO A 446 18.54 -24.57 13.67
C PRO A 446 18.47 -25.60 14.81
N LEU A 447 18.31 -25.17 16.06
CA LEU A 447 18.18 -26.06 17.21
C LEU A 447 16.88 -26.88 17.14
N MET A 448 15.78 -26.29 16.65
CA MET A 448 14.53 -26.99 16.41
C MET A 448 14.72 -28.12 15.39
N LEU A 449 15.38 -27.86 14.26
CA LEU A 449 15.66 -28.88 13.25
C LEU A 449 16.55 -30.00 13.80
N GLN A 450 17.56 -29.66 14.62
CA GLN A 450 18.40 -30.66 15.28
C GLN A 450 17.61 -31.50 16.30
N ALA A 451 16.73 -30.87 17.09
CA ALA A 451 15.88 -31.55 18.04
C ALA A 451 14.90 -32.50 17.32
N TRP A 452 14.26 -32.04 16.25
CA TRP A 452 13.37 -32.85 15.42
C TRP A 452 14.10 -34.07 14.85
N ARG A 453 15.29 -33.88 14.29
CA ARG A 453 16.12 -34.98 13.80
C ARG A 453 16.44 -36.00 14.89
N LYS A 454 16.81 -35.56 16.09
CA LYS A 454 17.08 -36.46 17.23
C LYS A 454 15.84 -37.24 17.64
N ILE A 455 14.66 -36.61 17.63
CA ILE A 455 13.38 -37.27 17.91
C ILE A 455 13.08 -38.36 16.87
N CYS A 456 13.26 -38.07 15.57
CA CYS A 456 13.07 -39.07 14.52
C CYS A 456 14.01 -40.27 14.69
N VAL A 457 15.31 -40.02 14.92
CA VAL A 457 16.30 -41.10 15.14
C VAL A 457 15.98 -41.90 16.40
N PHE A 458 15.58 -41.25 17.48
CA PHE A 458 15.16 -41.93 18.70
C PHE A 458 13.90 -42.77 18.47
N GLY A 459 12.94 -42.26 17.71
CA GLY A 459 11.73 -42.98 17.30
C GLY A 459 12.04 -44.23 16.48
N GLU A 460 12.97 -44.13 15.53
CA GLU A 460 13.45 -45.28 14.74
C GLU A 460 14.13 -46.33 15.61
N VAL A 461 15.02 -45.93 16.52
CA VAL A 461 15.70 -46.85 17.45
C VAL A 461 14.70 -47.51 18.39
N PHE A 462 13.71 -46.76 18.90
CA PHE A 462 12.65 -47.29 19.74
C PHE A 462 11.78 -48.29 18.98
N ALA A 463 11.34 -47.96 17.76
CA ALA A 463 10.57 -48.85 16.91
C ALA A 463 11.35 -50.12 16.55
N PHE A 464 12.64 -50.01 16.25
CA PHE A 464 13.52 -51.14 15.99
C PHE A 464 13.64 -52.06 17.21
N ASN A 465 13.90 -51.49 18.39
CA ASN A 465 14.00 -52.25 19.63
C ASN A 465 12.66 -52.88 20.03
N PHE A 466 11.54 -52.18 19.82
CA PHE A 466 10.20 -52.71 20.06
C PHE A 466 9.89 -53.89 19.12
N THR A 467 10.21 -53.76 17.83
CA THR A 467 10.02 -54.84 16.84
C THR A 467 10.86 -56.06 17.20
N LYS A 468 12.13 -55.86 17.57
CA LYS A 468 13.01 -56.93 18.05
C LYS A 468 12.45 -57.60 19.32
N SER A 469 11.89 -56.83 20.24
CA SER A 469 11.23 -57.38 21.44
C SER A 469 9.99 -58.23 21.09
N GLN A 470 9.18 -57.81 20.12
CA GLN A 470 8.03 -58.58 19.65
C GLN A 470 8.43 -59.86 18.91
N GLU A 471 9.49 -59.80 18.09
CA GLU A 471 10.06 -61.00 17.45
C GLU A 471 10.59 -61.99 18.49
N GLN A 472 11.29 -61.51 19.53
CA GLN A 472 11.77 -62.35 20.63
C GLN A 472 10.59 -63.02 21.34
N LYS A 473 9.53 -62.28 21.68
CA LYS A 473 8.32 -62.83 22.29
C LYS A 473 7.62 -63.86 21.40
N LYS A 474 7.57 -63.63 20.08
CA LYS A 474 7.05 -64.63 19.13
C LYS A 474 7.92 -65.90 19.15
N ARG A 475 9.25 -65.78 19.07
CA ARG A 475 10.18 -66.92 19.13
C ARG A 475 10.07 -67.70 20.43
N ASP A 476 9.97 -67.03 21.58
CA ASP A 476 9.82 -67.68 22.89
C ASP A 476 8.48 -68.43 23.03
N LYS A 477 7.44 -67.94 22.34
CA LYS A 477 6.13 -68.61 22.30
C LYS A 477 6.15 -69.83 21.39
N THR A 478 6.83 -69.74 20.23
CA THR A 478 7.06 -70.88 19.34
C THR A 478 7.92 -71.95 20.02
N ALA A 479 8.99 -71.56 20.73
CA ALA A 479 9.87 -72.46 21.46
C ALA A 479 9.15 -73.19 22.61
N ARG A 480 8.28 -72.50 23.34
CA ARG A 480 7.42 -73.13 24.36
C ARG A 480 6.43 -74.14 23.77
N ASN A 481 5.81 -73.82 22.64
CA ASN A 481 4.92 -74.76 21.96
C ASN A 481 5.66 -76.00 21.45
N SER A 482 6.91 -75.87 20.98
CA SER A 482 7.74 -77.02 20.58
C SER A 482 8.22 -77.87 21.76
N HIS A 483 8.39 -77.28 22.95
CA HIS A 483 8.76 -78.06 24.15
C HIS A 483 7.56 -78.82 24.74
N CYS A 484 6.37 -78.23 24.71
CA CYS A 484 5.13 -78.94 25.09
C CYS A 484 4.82 -80.13 24.17
N SER A 485 5.23 -80.11 22.90
CA SER A 485 5.07 -81.26 22.00
C SER A 485 6.17 -82.31 22.13
N SER A 486 7.33 -82.01 22.71
CA SER A 486 8.39 -82.99 23.00
C SER A 486 8.23 -83.69 24.36
N ASP A 487 7.55 -83.07 25.32
CA ASP A 487 7.27 -83.67 26.63
C ASP A 487 6.00 -84.56 26.63
N ALA A 488 5.28 -84.61 25.50
CA ALA A 488 4.09 -85.44 25.31
C ALA A 488 4.39 -86.82 24.70
N SER A 489 5.63 -87.31 24.79
CA SER A 489 6.02 -88.61 24.24
C SER A 489 6.71 -89.49 25.29
N PHE A 490 5.93 -90.03 26.24
CA PHE A 490 6.25 -91.29 26.92
C PHE A 490 4.95 -92.03 27.33
N ASP A 491 4.93 -93.33 26.98
CA ASP A 491 4.03 -94.45 27.36
C ASP A 491 2.68 -94.72 26.62
N PHE A 492 2.75 -95.76 25.76
CA PHE A 492 1.87 -96.95 25.58
C PHE A 492 0.47 -96.84 24.88
N PRO A 493 -0.13 -97.96 24.37
CA PRO A 493 -0.25 -98.20 22.92
C PRO A 493 -1.70 -98.26 22.38
N GLU A 494 -1.78 -98.24 21.04
CA GLU A 494 -2.76 -98.92 20.16
C GLU A 494 -4.28 -98.73 20.43
N LEU A 495 -4.95 -97.94 19.58
CA LEU A 495 -6.26 -98.28 18.98
C LEU A 495 -6.65 -97.33 17.85
N GLN A 496 -7.37 -97.89 16.88
CA GLN A 496 -7.65 -97.38 15.54
C GLN A 496 -8.56 -96.14 15.45
N SER A 497 -8.48 -95.49 14.28
CA SER A 497 -9.61 -94.93 13.50
C SER A 497 -10.31 -93.65 14.01
N ASN A 498 -9.97 -92.49 13.42
CA ASN A 498 -10.84 -91.75 12.48
C ASN A 498 -10.34 -90.33 12.17
N ARG A 499 -10.28 -90.06 10.86
CA ARG A 499 -10.46 -88.81 10.08
C ARG A 499 -10.48 -87.42 10.74
N LEU A 500 -9.92 -86.48 9.95
CA LEU A 500 -10.22 -85.05 9.72
C LEU A 500 -9.27 -84.01 10.35
N GLY A 501 -8.58 -83.26 9.46
CA GLY A 501 -8.39 -81.82 9.65
C GLY A 501 -6.97 -81.30 9.87
N CYS A 502 -6.02 -81.55 8.95
CA CYS A 502 -4.83 -80.71 8.80
C CYS A 502 -4.73 -80.29 7.33
N LEU A 503 -4.90 -78.99 7.07
CA LEU A 503 -4.37 -78.19 5.94
C LEU A 503 -5.27 -76.94 5.74
N ALA A 504 -5.03 -75.87 6.49
CA ALA A 504 -5.35 -74.48 6.13
C ALA A 504 -5.02 -73.54 7.30
N GLU A 505 -3.93 -72.78 7.20
CA GLU A 505 -3.78 -71.37 7.62
C GLU A 505 -2.28 -70.99 7.70
N GLU A 506 -1.59 -71.11 6.57
CA GLU A 506 -0.27 -70.46 6.36
C GLU A 506 -0.24 -69.89 4.94
N ALA A 507 -1.18 -69.00 4.64
CA ALA A 507 -1.21 -68.22 3.40
C ALA A 507 -2.06 -66.95 3.57
N ASN A 508 -1.68 -66.02 4.45
CA ASN A 508 -2.32 -64.69 4.43
C ASN A 508 -1.50 -63.49 4.95
N GLU A 509 -0.17 -63.49 4.79
CA GLU A 509 0.62 -62.29 5.16
C GLU A 509 1.73 -61.90 4.17
N LYS A 510 1.82 -62.58 3.02
CA LYS A 510 2.77 -62.25 1.93
C LYS A 510 2.13 -61.60 0.69
N GLU A 511 0.81 -61.35 0.71
CA GLU A 511 0.08 -60.76 -0.43
C GLU A 511 -0.42 -59.32 -0.20
N ILE A 512 0.03 -58.64 0.88
CA ILE A 512 -0.32 -57.22 1.15
C ILE A 512 0.88 -56.26 0.98
N LYS A 513 2.10 -56.76 0.73
CA LYS A 513 3.30 -55.91 0.52
C LYS A 513 3.88 -55.94 -0.89
N LYS A 514 3.19 -56.54 -1.87
CA LYS A 514 3.60 -56.53 -3.28
C LYS A 514 2.65 -55.77 -4.22
N LEU A 515 1.64 -55.10 -3.68
CA LEU A 515 0.68 -54.24 -4.42
C LEU A 515 0.82 -52.73 -4.09
N HIS A 516 1.98 -52.30 -3.56
CA HIS A 516 2.22 -50.89 -3.23
C HIS A 516 3.43 -50.26 -3.94
N LEU A 517 3.95 -50.91 -4.99
CA LEU A 517 5.13 -50.41 -5.72
C LEU A 517 5.00 -50.35 -7.25
N ASP A 518 3.85 -50.68 -7.85
CA ASP A 518 3.58 -50.51 -9.29
C ASP A 518 2.30 -49.69 -9.54
N GLY A 519 2.28 -48.46 -9.01
CA GLY A 519 1.15 -47.53 -9.10
C GLY A 519 1.55 -46.12 -9.51
N VAL A 520 2.56 -45.97 -10.38
CA VAL A 520 2.81 -44.72 -11.11
C VAL A 520 3.20 -45.05 -12.55
N ARG A 521 2.19 -45.23 -13.42
CA ARG A 521 2.21 -44.79 -14.82
C ARG A 521 0.86 -45.08 -15.48
N ASP A 522 0.43 -44.10 -16.28
CA ASP A 522 -0.61 -44.17 -17.31
C ASP A 522 -2.09 -44.05 -16.91
N SER A 523 -2.62 -42.82 -17.06
CA SER A 523 -3.94 -42.61 -17.66
C SER A 523 -3.94 -41.32 -18.48
N SER A 524 -3.35 -41.44 -19.67
CA SER A 524 -3.63 -40.57 -20.81
C SER A 524 -5.05 -40.87 -21.33
N TRP A 525 -5.92 -39.87 -21.30
CA TRP A 525 -7.25 -39.92 -21.89
C TRP A 525 -7.15 -39.99 -23.43
N ARG A 526 -7.75 -41.02 -24.03
CA ARG A 526 -7.88 -41.16 -25.49
C ARG A 526 -9.01 -40.29 -26.02
N ARG A 527 -8.64 -39.50 -27.04
CA ARG A 527 -9.34 -39.21 -28.30
C ARG A 527 -10.63 -40.04 -28.54
N GLY A 528 -11.75 -39.33 -28.69
CA GLY A 528 -12.88 -39.72 -29.52
C GLY A 528 -12.87 -38.85 -30.79
N GLU A 529 -12.85 -39.49 -31.95
CA GLU A 529 -12.80 -38.86 -33.27
C GLU A 529 -14.13 -39.13 -34.02
N ARG A 530 -14.59 -38.09 -34.74
CA ARG A 530 -15.50 -38.06 -35.90
C ARG A 530 -17.02 -38.04 -35.68
N SER A 531 -17.60 -36.86 -35.92
CA SER A 531 -18.28 -36.53 -37.18
C SER A 531 -18.18 -35.03 -37.45
#